data_AF-A0A948RZF8-F1
#
_entry.id   AF-A0A948RZF8-F1
#
_cell.length_a   1.000
_cell.length_b   1.000
_cell.length_c   1.000
_cell.angle_alpha   90.00
_cell.angle_beta   90.00
_cell.angle_gamma   90.00
#
_symmetry.space_group_name_H-M   'P 1'
#
loop_
_entity.id
_entity.type
_entity.pdbx_description
1 polymer ?
#
loop_
_entity_poly.entity_id
_entity_poly.type
_entity_poly.pdbx_seq_one_letter_code
_entity_poly.pdbx_strand_id
1 'polypeptide(L)'
;MMPITYKVLDDGHFLCATASAPLSADDFVEYEMAHAADERIKPPVSELFEIKHDSCKDISKEEFLEVLERRNEMLKKPTPHRLAIVIHYADSHAWDLAKFYEGMVLLHNPESVVLFGDIQLARIWLGVEEVQVE
;
A
#
# COMPACT_ATOMS: atom_id res chain seq x y z
N MET A 1 -15.19 -10.89 -1.55
CA MET A 1 -14.33 -10.17 -2.50
C MET A 1 -13.38 -9.35 -1.65
N MET A 2 -12.07 -9.42 -1.86
CA MET A 2 -11.10 -8.70 -1.02
C MET A 2 -11.24 -7.19 -1.24
N PRO A 3 -11.35 -6.36 -0.19
CA PRO A 3 -11.46 -4.89 -0.31
C PRO A 3 -10.24 -4.22 -0.94
N ILE A 4 -9.06 -4.84 -0.78
CA ILE A 4 -7.81 -4.47 -1.43
C ILE A 4 -7.52 -5.49 -2.53
N THR A 5 -7.34 -5.01 -3.76
CA THR A 5 -6.92 -5.84 -4.90
C THR A 5 -5.62 -5.32 -5.46
N TYR A 6 -4.75 -6.20 -5.97
CA TYR A 6 -3.52 -5.78 -6.63
C TYR A 6 -3.22 -6.58 -7.90
N LYS A 7 -2.47 -5.95 -8.81
CA LYS A 7 -1.87 -6.58 -9.99
C LYS A 7 -0.35 -6.57 -9.86
N VAL A 8 0.29 -7.67 -10.25
CA VAL A 8 1.74 -7.76 -10.41
C VAL A 8 2.06 -7.53 -11.89
N LEU A 9 2.89 -6.53 -12.15
CA LEU A 9 3.23 -5.99 -13.47
C LEU A 9 4.76 -5.93 -13.60
N ASP A 10 5.24 -5.60 -14.79
CA ASP A 10 6.68 -5.43 -15.08
C ASP A 10 7.53 -6.63 -14.62
N ASP A 11 7.13 -7.85 -15.04
CA ASP A 11 7.78 -9.11 -14.67
C ASP A 11 8.01 -9.31 -13.15
N GLY A 12 7.17 -8.71 -12.31
CA GLY A 12 7.26 -8.83 -10.85
C GLY A 12 7.81 -7.62 -10.12
N HIS A 13 8.25 -6.59 -10.85
CA HIS A 13 8.91 -5.41 -10.28
C HIS A 13 7.96 -4.25 -9.98
N PHE A 14 6.71 -4.32 -10.43
CA PHE A 14 5.72 -3.28 -10.17
C PHE A 14 4.39 -3.85 -9.66
N LEU A 15 3.89 -3.28 -8.56
CA LEU A 15 2.59 -3.59 -7.97
C LEU A 15 1.65 -2.41 -8.16
N CYS A 16 0.42 -2.70 -8.58
CA CYS A 16 -0.66 -1.72 -8.62
C CYS A 16 -1.79 -2.22 -7.73
N ALA A 17 -1.89 -1.67 -6.51
CA ALA A 17 -2.91 -1.99 -5.52
C ALA A 17 -4.00 -0.92 -5.47
N THR A 18 -5.23 -1.33 -5.15
CA THR A 18 -6.37 -0.44 -5.02
C THR A 18 -7.28 -0.89 -3.88
N ALA A 19 -7.54 0.01 -2.94
CA ALA A 19 -8.55 -0.15 -1.90
C ALA A 19 -9.85 0.54 -2.33
N SER A 20 -10.88 -0.24 -2.65
CA SER A 20 -12.13 0.27 -3.28
C SER A 20 -13.39 0.13 -2.41
N ALA A 21 -13.27 -0.48 -1.24
CA ALA A 21 -14.35 -0.70 -0.30
C ALA A 21 -13.89 -0.33 1.12
N PRO A 22 -14.82 -0.11 2.07
CA PRO A 22 -14.47 0.10 3.47
C PRO A 22 -13.53 -0.99 3.97
N LEU A 23 -12.42 -0.58 4.57
CA LEU A 23 -11.35 -1.45 5.05
C LEU A 23 -11.45 -1.64 6.56
N SER A 24 -11.12 -2.85 6.98
CA SER A 24 -10.79 -3.22 8.35
C SER A 24 -9.28 -3.45 8.52
N ALA A 25 -8.80 -3.57 9.75
CA ALA A 25 -7.41 -3.99 10.02
C ALA A 25 -7.09 -5.36 9.40
N ASP A 26 -8.03 -6.31 9.47
CA ASP A 26 -7.85 -7.64 8.88
C ASP A 26 -7.64 -7.59 7.37
N ASP A 27 -8.30 -6.67 6.66
CA ASP A 27 -8.11 -6.52 5.21
C ASP A 27 -6.68 -6.10 4.84
N PHE A 28 -6.06 -5.23 5.64
CA PHE A 28 -4.65 -4.87 5.46
C PHE A 28 -3.73 -6.04 5.78
N VAL A 29 -4.00 -6.79 6.84
CA VAL A 29 -3.17 -7.96 7.19
C VAL A 29 -3.27 -9.04 6.12
N GLU A 30 -4.47 -9.34 5.63
CA GLU A 30 -4.68 -10.26 4.52
C GLU A 30 -3.94 -9.79 3.25
N TYR A 31 -3.96 -8.49 2.97
CA TYR A 31 -3.21 -7.89 1.87
C TYR A 31 -1.69 -8.09 2.02
N GLU A 32 -1.13 -7.77 3.18
CA GLU A 32 0.31 -7.95 3.47
C GLU A 32 0.72 -9.43 3.40
N MET A 33 -0.14 -10.34 3.89
CA MET A 33 0.06 -11.80 3.77
C MET A 33 0.06 -12.26 2.32
N ALA A 34 -0.87 -11.75 1.50
CA ALA A 34 -0.94 -12.06 0.08
C ALA A 34 0.32 -11.55 -0.65
N HIS A 35 0.76 -10.33 -0.35
CA HIS A 35 2.01 -9.76 -0.89
C HIS A 35 3.22 -10.63 -0.50
N ALA A 36 3.36 -10.98 0.79
CA ALA A 36 4.47 -11.81 1.25
C ALA A 36 4.47 -13.21 0.60
N ALA A 37 3.30 -13.79 0.31
CA ALA A 37 3.18 -15.13 -0.26
C ALA A 37 3.33 -15.18 -1.78
N ASP A 38 3.15 -14.07 -2.51
CA ASP A 38 3.13 -14.07 -3.97
C ASP A 38 4.54 -14.20 -4.58
N GLU A 39 4.82 -15.36 -5.16
CA GLU A 39 6.10 -15.70 -5.80
C GLU A 39 6.36 -14.93 -7.10
N ARG A 40 5.35 -14.25 -7.66
CA ARG A 40 5.52 -13.41 -8.85
C ARG A 40 6.25 -12.11 -8.55
N ILE A 41 6.31 -11.69 -7.28
CA ILE A 41 6.87 -10.42 -6.84
C ILE A 41 8.39 -10.56 -6.67
N LYS A 42 9.15 -9.69 -7.33
CA LYS A 42 10.61 -9.77 -7.41
C LYS A 42 11.26 -8.46 -6.95
N PRO A 43 12.28 -8.49 -6.08
CA PRO A 43 13.06 -7.30 -5.75
C PRO A 43 13.98 -6.88 -6.91
N PRO A 44 14.25 -5.57 -7.10
CA PRO A 44 13.62 -4.45 -6.40
C PRO A 44 12.16 -4.28 -6.87
N VAL A 45 11.27 -3.89 -5.95
CA VAL A 45 9.84 -3.72 -6.24
C VAL A 45 9.39 -2.29 -5.93
N SER A 46 8.55 -1.77 -6.81
CA SER A 46 7.82 -0.51 -6.67
C SER A 46 6.33 -0.81 -6.53
N GLU A 47 5.63 -0.09 -5.67
CA GLU A 47 4.20 -0.26 -5.46
C GLU A 47 3.49 1.08 -5.57
N LEU A 48 2.43 1.10 -6.37
CA LEU A 48 1.43 2.16 -6.41
C LEU A 48 0.19 1.65 -5.69
N PHE A 49 -0.13 2.24 -4.53
CA PHE A 49 -1.31 1.89 -3.77
C PHE A 49 -2.32 3.04 -3.78
N GLU A 50 -3.42 2.87 -4.53
CA GLU A 50 -4.50 3.83 -4.59
C GLU A 50 -5.57 3.54 -3.53
N ILE A 51 -5.82 4.51 -2.65
CA ILE A 51 -6.92 4.47 -1.67
C ILE A 51 -8.07 5.29 -2.24
N LYS A 52 -9.16 4.61 -2.64
CA LYS A 52 -10.39 5.30 -3.08
C LYS A 52 -11.02 6.03 -1.90
N HIS A 53 -11.79 7.07 -2.22
CA HIS A 53 -12.47 7.88 -1.22
C HIS A 53 -13.32 7.02 -0.29
N ASP A 54 -13.27 7.31 1.01
CA ASP A 54 -14.01 6.64 2.08
C ASP A 54 -13.61 5.18 2.35
N SER A 55 -12.62 4.62 1.63
CA SER A 55 -12.16 3.24 1.88
C SER A 55 -11.58 3.08 3.28
N CYS A 56 -10.94 4.11 3.85
CA CYS A 56 -10.36 4.05 5.20
C CYS A 56 -11.24 4.70 6.28
N LYS A 57 -12.49 5.08 5.99
CA LYS A 57 -13.29 5.92 6.92
C LYS A 57 -13.52 5.29 8.31
N ASP A 58 -13.51 3.96 8.40
CA ASP A 58 -13.90 3.21 9.60
C ASP A 58 -12.68 2.69 10.37
N ILE A 59 -11.45 2.79 9.83
CA ILE A 59 -10.24 2.31 10.50
C ILE A 59 -9.60 3.42 11.33
N SER A 60 -9.30 3.12 12.59
CA SER A 60 -8.59 3.99 13.52
C SER A 60 -7.07 3.85 13.42
N LYS A 61 -6.32 4.75 14.06
CA LYS A 61 -4.85 4.64 14.14
C LYS A 61 -4.42 3.45 15.00
N GLU A 62 -5.20 3.14 16.03
CA GLU A 62 -4.99 2.01 16.94
C GLU A 62 -5.16 0.68 16.20
N GLU A 63 -6.22 0.55 15.39
CA GLU A 63 -6.40 -0.62 14.51
C GLU A 63 -5.29 -0.71 13.47
N PHE A 64 -4.82 0.43 12.94
CA PHE A 64 -3.70 0.44 12.00
C PHE A 64 -2.36 0.07 12.66
N LEU A 65 -2.17 0.38 13.94
CA LEU A 65 -1.02 -0.12 14.72
C LEU A 65 -1.05 -1.64 14.86
N GLU A 66 -2.23 -2.22 15.09
CA GLU A 66 -2.40 -3.68 15.14
C GLU A 66 -1.95 -4.34 13.82
N VAL A 67 -2.28 -3.73 12.67
CA VAL A 67 -1.79 -4.18 11.35
C VAL A 67 -0.26 -4.24 11.33
N LEU A 68 0.41 -3.20 11.82
CA LEU A 68 1.88 -3.13 11.85
C LEU A 68 2.50 -4.14 12.82
N GLU A 69 1.89 -4.36 13.98
CA GLU A 69 2.31 -5.38 14.94
C GLU A 69 2.19 -6.77 14.33
N ARG A 70 1.04 -7.10 13.74
CA ARG A 70 0.80 -8.38 13.05
C ARG A 70 1.75 -8.57 11.88
N ARG A 71 2.03 -7.52 11.11
CA ARG A 71 3.05 -7.52 10.04
C ARG A 71 4.44 -7.88 10.56
N ASN A 72 4.80 -7.41 11.75
CA ASN A 72 6.09 -7.74 12.37
C ASN A 72 6.18 -9.19 12.86
N GLU A 73 5.06 -9.79 13.23
CA GLU A 73 4.94 -11.18 13.68
C GLU A 73 4.89 -12.19 12.52
N MET A 74 4.70 -11.73 11.28
CA MET A 74 4.66 -12.60 10.10
C MET A 74 5.98 -13.35 9.90
N LEU A 75 5.89 -14.69 9.76
CA LEU A 75 7.03 -15.56 9.50
C LEU A 75 7.76 -15.19 8.19
N LYS A 76 6.99 -14.81 7.16
CA LYS A 76 7.50 -14.31 5.89
C LYS A 76 7.08 -12.85 5.77
N LYS A 77 8.06 -11.94 5.75
CA LYS A 77 7.78 -10.52 5.59
C LYS A 77 7.54 -10.17 4.12
N PRO A 78 6.70 -9.16 3.83
CA PRO A 78 6.62 -8.56 2.51
C PRO A 78 8.01 -8.11 2.03
N THR A 79 8.22 -8.13 0.72
CA THR A 79 9.48 -7.66 0.14
C THR A 79 9.57 -6.14 0.32
N PRO A 80 10.69 -5.59 0.83
CA PRO A 80 10.86 -4.16 0.93
C PRO A 80 10.69 -3.49 -0.44
N HIS A 81 9.89 -2.43 -0.49
CA HIS A 81 9.52 -1.78 -1.73
C HIS A 81 9.52 -0.25 -1.61
N ARG A 82 9.53 0.41 -2.77
CA ARG A 82 9.24 1.84 -2.88
C ARG A 82 7.73 1.99 -3.04
N LEU A 83 7.06 2.59 -2.08
CA LEU A 83 5.61 2.71 -2.04
C LEU A 83 5.17 4.14 -2.33
N ALA A 84 4.33 4.31 -3.33
CA ALA A 84 3.56 5.52 -3.55
C ALA A 84 2.11 5.28 -3.12
N ILE A 85 1.65 5.96 -2.07
CA ILE A 85 0.26 5.92 -1.63
C ILE A 85 -0.48 7.10 -2.27
N VAL A 86 -1.51 6.82 -3.06
CA VAL A 86 -2.35 7.84 -3.72
C VAL A 86 -3.67 7.95 -2.98
N ILE A 87 -3.97 9.15 -2.49
CA ILE A 87 -5.15 9.43 -1.67
C ILE A 87 -5.91 10.58 -2.29
N HIS A 88 -7.23 10.47 -2.35
CA HIS A 88 -8.06 11.57 -2.80
C HIS A 88 -7.88 12.80 -1.89
N TYR A 89 -7.65 13.98 -2.47
CA TYR A 89 -7.29 15.20 -1.71
C TYR A 89 -8.32 15.63 -0.64
N ALA A 90 -9.57 15.20 -0.79
CA ALA A 90 -10.65 15.49 0.16
C ALA A 90 -10.74 14.50 1.34
N ASP A 91 -9.97 13.40 1.30
CA ASP A 91 -10.01 12.36 2.32
C ASP A 91 -8.93 12.58 3.38
N SER A 92 -9.18 13.54 4.28
CA SER A 92 -8.23 13.90 5.33
C SER A 92 -7.93 12.76 6.29
N HIS A 93 -8.91 11.87 6.52
CA HIS A 93 -8.74 10.72 7.41
C HIS A 93 -7.78 9.69 6.82
N ALA A 94 -7.98 9.30 5.56
CA ALA A 94 -7.04 8.42 4.86
C ALA A 94 -5.64 9.05 4.78
N TRP A 95 -5.56 10.36 4.55
CA TRP A 95 -4.29 11.10 4.54
C TRP A 95 -3.55 11.00 5.87
N ASP A 96 -4.25 11.24 6.99
CA ASP A 96 -3.68 11.18 8.33
C ASP A 96 -3.19 9.77 8.70
N LEU A 97 -3.93 8.73 8.29
CA LEU A 97 -3.53 7.33 8.47
C LEU A 97 -2.28 6.99 7.65
N ALA A 98 -2.23 7.39 6.38
CA ALA A 98 -1.07 7.13 5.53
C ALA A 98 0.18 7.89 6.00
N LYS A 99 0.03 9.10 6.54
CA LYS A 99 1.13 9.85 7.16
C LYS A 99 1.62 9.19 8.44
N PHE A 100 0.69 8.68 9.23
CA PHE A 100 1.03 7.89 10.40
C PHE A 100 1.84 6.64 10.00
N TYR A 101 1.39 5.90 8.98
CA TYR A 101 2.11 4.75 8.44
C TYR A 101 3.52 5.10 7.94
N GLU A 102 3.67 6.13 7.10
CA GLU A 102 4.96 6.62 6.59
C GLU A 102 5.96 6.85 7.74
N GLY A 103 5.51 7.49 8.84
CA GLY A 103 6.34 7.72 10.01
C GLY A 103 6.72 6.44 10.75
N MET A 104 5.78 5.48 10.88
CA MET A 104 6.02 4.22 11.57
C MET A 104 6.98 3.32 10.79
N VAL A 105 6.82 3.17 9.47
CA VAL A 105 7.71 2.32 8.70
C VAL A 105 9.12 2.89 8.67
N LEU A 106 9.31 4.21 8.51
CA LEU A 106 10.63 4.83 8.54
C LEU A 106 11.47 4.45 9.77
N LEU A 107 10.82 4.25 10.92
CA LEU A 107 11.48 3.91 12.18
C LEU A 107 11.78 2.41 12.33
N HIS A 108 11.04 1.54 11.65
CA HIS A 108 11.03 0.09 11.91
C HIS A 108 11.40 -0.77 10.70
N ASN A 109 11.32 -0.24 9.48
CA ASN A 109 11.58 -0.94 8.22
C ASN A 109 12.01 0.09 7.15
N PRO A 110 13.16 -0.04 6.47
CA PRO A 110 13.62 0.96 5.51
C PRO A 110 12.85 0.89 4.17
N GLU A 111 11.53 1.08 4.23
CA GLU A 111 10.65 1.27 3.08
C GLU A 111 10.58 2.77 2.75
N SER A 112 10.69 3.10 1.46
CA SER A 112 10.50 4.46 1.00
C SER A 112 9.03 4.66 0.67
N VAL A 113 8.29 5.28 1.59
CA VAL A 113 6.88 5.62 1.40
C VAL A 113 6.76 7.10 1.07
N VAL A 114 5.99 7.43 0.03
CA VAL A 114 5.64 8.81 -0.33
C VAL A 114 4.15 8.89 -0.64
N LEU A 115 3.50 9.93 -0.12
CA LEU A 115 2.08 10.18 -0.32
C LEU A 115 1.85 11.16 -1.47
N PHE A 116 0.84 10.89 -2.29
CA PHE A 116 0.46 11.72 -3.44
C PHE A 116 -1.05 11.98 -3.45
N GLY A 117 -1.42 13.19 -3.88
CA GLY A 117 -2.81 13.51 -4.25
C GLY A 117 -3.11 13.31 -5.74
N ASP A 118 -2.09 12.96 -6.53
CA ASP A 118 -2.17 12.80 -7.98
C ASP A 118 -1.46 11.50 -8.39
N ILE A 119 -2.20 10.64 -9.10
CA ILE A 119 -1.71 9.32 -9.52
C ILE A 119 -0.62 9.40 -10.59
N GLN A 120 -0.61 10.45 -11.42
CA GLN A 120 0.39 10.58 -12.48
C GLN A 120 1.75 10.97 -11.89
N LEU A 121 1.77 11.90 -10.94
CA LEU A 121 2.99 12.25 -10.20
C LEU A 121 3.55 11.06 -9.42
N ALA A 122 2.68 10.24 -8.81
CA ALA A 122 3.08 9.01 -8.14
C ALA A 122 3.78 8.03 -9.10
N ARG A 123 3.19 7.82 -10.28
CA ARG A 123 3.77 6.95 -11.34
C ARG A 123 5.12 7.46 -11.83
N ILE A 124 5.26 8.75 -12.07
CA ILE A 124 6.53 9.38 -12.46
C ILE A 124 7.60 9.16 -11.37
N TRP A 125 7.25 9.38 -10.10
CA TRP A 125 8.20 9.17 -8.99
C TRP A 125 8.65 7.70 -8.87
N LEU A 126 7.75 6.75 -9.15
CA LEU A 126 8.05 5.32 -9.21
C LEU A 126 8.85 4.93 -10.47
N GLY A 127 8.97 5.80 -11.47
CA GLY A 127 9.65 5.50 -12.73
C GLY A 127 8.85 4.59 -13.66
N VAL A 128 7.52 4.53 -13.49
CA VAL A 128 6.61 3.71 -14.29
C VAL A 128 5.79 4.62 -15.22
N GLU A 129 6.37 4.96 -16.36
CA GLU A 129 5.68 5.74 -17.40
C GLU A 129 4.67 4.83 -18.14
N GLU A 130 3.40 5.21 -18.09
CA GLU A 130 2.27 4.58 -18.80
C GLU A 130 2.27 3.03 -18.83
N VAL A 131 2.13 2.39 -17.67
CA VAL A 131 1.61 1.01 -17.69
C VAL A 131 0.14 1.09 -18.15
N GLN A 132 -0.08 0.82 -19.43
CA GLN A 132 -1.41 0.67 -20.01
C GLN A 132 -2.11 -0.47 -19.27
N VAL A 133 -3.07 -0.11 -18.42
CA VAL A 133 -3.98 -1.08 -17.83
C VAL A 133 -5.04 -1.32 -18.90
N GLU A 134 -4.81 -2.29 -19.79
CA GLU A 134 -5.89 -2.91 -20.56
C GLU A 134 -6.89 -3.60 -19.62
#